data_AF-A0A9W5N2E2-F1
#
_entry.id   AF-A0A9W5N2E2-F1
#
_cell.length_a   1.000
_cell.length_b   1.000
_cell.length_c   1.000
_cell.angle_alpha   90.00
_cell.angle_beta   90.00
_cell.angle_gamma   90.00
#
_symmetry.space_group_name_H-M   'P 1'
#
loop_
_entity.id
_entity.type
_entity.pdbx_description
1 polymer ?
#
loop_
_entity_poly.entity_id
_entity_poly.type
_entity_poly.pdbx_seq_one_letter_code
_entity_poly.pdbx_strand_id
1 'polypeptide(L)'
;MNTTNQALGVPDFSGCLAAFAAKQKANIACYELSDGLVVWIRKAGARNPAWRYALLGMITKPLRLGVLKPVPNLGGEKAISVEEKRLRELKAAGISVPEVLAHQADALMLSHLDGKQLDTQIEQEARGKHLTAWNAGLNAIGEVHRKGQFLSQAFARNIMISGKDVSFLDFEDDPSEVLTLAECQSRDWLCYLHSTSLMLKKYGLLERAAALWHDKLLTQPDEIQYLVTQTAKPIRWMHSLSHSRWGRDMLRLAAVAGLFYLADLYF
;
A
#
# COMPACT_ATOMS: atom_id res chain seq x y z
N MET A 1 -43.57 21.25 -0.67
CA MET A 1 -43.72 21.51 -2.11
C MET A 1 -42.35 21.89 -2.66
N ASN A 2 -41.73 20.90 -3.30
CA ASN A 2 -40.79 20.90 -4.43
C ASN A 2 -39.95 22.13 -4.81
N THR A 3 -38.64 21.82 -4.92
CA THR A 3 -37.65 22.21 -5.96
C THR A 3 -37.39 23.70 -6.16
N THR A 4 -36.16 24.18 -6.16
CA THR A 4 -35.22 23.90 -7.26
C THR A 4 -33.82 24.39 -6.85
N ASN A 5 -32.87 23.47 -6.71
CA ASN A 5 -31.47 23.77 -6.97
C ASN A 5 -30.86 22.56 -7.68
N GLN A 6 -31.45 22.25 -8.83
CA GLN A 6 -30.88 21.36 -9.83
C GLN A 6 -29.90 22.22 -10.65
N ALA A 7 -28.77 22.56 -10.03
CA ALA A 7 -27.69 23.28 -10.67
C ALA A 7 -26.64 22.23 -11.09
N LEU A 8 -26.58 21.95 -12.40
CA LEU A 8 -25.57 21.14 -13.08
C LEU A 8 -25.36 19.71 -12.51
N GLY A 9 -26.16 18.75 -12.98
CA GLY A 9 -25.76 17.36 -13.28
C GLY A 9 -24.89 16.52 -12.33
N VAL A 10 -24.65 16.93 -11.07
CA VAL A 10 -23.88 16.14 -10.11
C VAL A 10 -24.83 15.13 -9.43
N PRO A 11 -24.54 13.82 -9.48
CA PRO A 11 -25.32 12.81 -8.78
C PRO A 11 -25.41 13.11 -7.28
N ASP A 12 -26.55 12.82 -6.65
CA ASP A 12 -26.69 12.85 -5.19
C ASP A 12 -25.90 11.67 -4.57
N PHE A 13 -24.58 11.86 -4.42
CA PHE A 13 -23.68 10.83 -3.91
C PHE A 13 -24.03 10.40 -2.49
N SER A 14 -24.52 11.32 -1.65
CA SER A 14 -24.94 11.00 -0.27
C SER A 14 -26.18 10.10 -0.25
N GLY A 15 -27.20 10.43 -1.05
CA GLY A 15 -28.39 9.59 -1.21
C GLY A 15 -28.07 8.21 -1.79
N CYS A 16 -27.21 8.16 -2.82
CA CYS A 16 -26.74 6.91 -3.41
C CYS A 16 -25.95 6.06 -2.41
N LEU A 17 -25.03 6.66 -1.64
CA LEU A 17 -24.25 5.96 -0.62
C LEU A 17 -25.16 5.30 0.41
N ALA A 18 -26.12 6.04 0.97
CA ALA A 18 -27.06 5.51 1.96
C ALA A 18 -27.87 4.32 1.40
N ALA A 19 -28.37 4.45 0.16
CA ALA A 19 -29.19 3.42 -0.48
C ALA A 19 -28.40 2.14 -0.80
N PHE A 20 -27.17 2.27 -1.30
CA PHE A 20 -26.33 1.11 -1.62
C PHE A 20 -25.74 0.47 -0.37
N ALA A 21 -25.23 1.25 0.58
CA ALA A 21 -24.65 0.74 1.82
C ALA A 21 -25.67 -0.07 2.65
N ALA A 22 -26.95 0.31 2.64
CA ALA A 22 -28.02 -0.44 3.29
C ALA A 22 -28.25 -1.84 2.69
N LYS A 23 -28.05 -2.00 1.37
CA LYS A 23 -28.25 -3.28 0.66
C LYS A 23 -26.98 -4.13 0.60
N GLN A 24 -25.81 -3.48 0.65
CA GLN A 24 -24.52 -4.11 0.49
C GLN A 24 -24.16 -5.00 1.69
N LYS A 25 -23.84 -6.27 1.40
CA LYS A 25 -23.35 -7.24 2.40
C LYS A 25 -21.83 -7.30 2.47
N ALA A 26 -21.13 -7.10 1.36
CA ALA A 26 -19.67 -7.14 1.30
C ALA A 26 -19.05 -5.87 1.90
N ASN A 27 -17.80 -5.95 2.37
CA ASN A 27 -17.10 -4.76 2.87
C ASN A 27 -16.74 -3.78 1.76
N ILE A 28 -16.55 -4.24 0.53
CA ILE A 28 -16.28 -3.40 -0.63
C ILE A 28 -17.07 -3.91 -1.83
N ALA A 29 -17.71 -3.02 -2.58
CA ALA A 29 -18.44 -3.35 -3.80
C ALA A 29 -18.39 -2.21 -4.82
N CYS A 30 -18.49 -2.57 -6.10
CA CYS A 30 -18.51 -1.66 -7.23
C CYS A 30 -19.96 -1.46 -7.71
N TYR A 31 -20.32 -0.22 -8.02
CA TYR A 31 -21.63 0.17 -8.55
C TYR A 31 -21.44 1.11 -9.73
N GLU A 32 -22.37 1.04 -10.68
CA GLU A 32 -22.50 1.99 -11.77
C GLU A 32 -23.72 2.87 -11.49
N LEU A 33 -23.53 4.19 -11.51
CA LEU A 33 -24.60 5.18 -11.32
C LEU A 33 -25.38 5.39 -12.62
N SER A 34 -26.51 6.09 -12.54
CA SER A 34 -27.44 6.31 -13.67
C SER A 34 -26.83 7.08 -14.85
N ASP A 35 -25.73 7.77 -14.64
CA ASP A 35 -24.96 8.52 -15.64
C ASP A 35 -23.76 7.73 -16.21
N GLY A 36 -23.59 6.46 -15.82
CA GLY A 36 -22.46 5.61 -16.21
C GLY A 36 -21.22 5.78 -15.32
N LEU A 37 -21.29 6.61 -14.27
CA LEU A 37 -20.16 6.78 -13.35
C LEU A 37 -19.96 5.53 -12.49
N VAL A 38 -18.76 4.97 -12.52
CA VAL A 38 -18.39 3.83 -11.68
C VAL A 38 -17.89 4.33 -10.33
N VAL A 39 -18.47 3.80 -9.25
CA VAL A 39 -18.13 4.13 -7.87
C VAL A 39 -17.90 2.89 -7.03
N TRP A 40 -17.08 3.03 -6.01
CA TRP A 40 -16.77 1.95 -5.06
C TRP A 40 -17.27 2.33 -3.68
N ILE A 41 -18.02 1.42 -3.05
CA ILE A 41 -18.52 1.63 -1.69
C ILE A 41 -17.79 0.72 -0.74
N ARG A 42 -17.11 1.33 0.23
CA ARG A 42 -16.39 0.66 1.30
C ARG A 42 -17.16 0.85 2.60
N LYS A 43 -17.53 -0.25 3.25
CA LYS A 43 -18.20 -0.29 4.55
C LYS A 43 -17.20 -0.61 5.65
N ALA A 44 -17.51 -0.15 6.86
CA ALA A 44 -16.79 -0.47 8.07
C ALA A 44 -16.71 -1.99 8.24
N GLY A 45 -15.49 -2.53 8.12
CA GLY A 45 -15.21 -3.95 8.32
C GLY A 45 -15.02 -4.31 9.79
N ALA A 46 -15.17 -5.61 10.09
CA ALA A 46 -14.73 -6.16 11.37
C ALA A 46 -13.22 -5.94 11.56
N ARG A 47 -12.75 -5.90 12.83
CA ARG A 47 -11.35 -5.67 13.19
C ARG A 47 -10.40 -6.57 12.38
N ASN A 48 -9.47 -5.96 11.66
CA ASN A 48 -8.40 -6.69 11.00
C ASN A 48 -7.55 -7.43 12.05
N PRO A 49 -7.19 -8.71 11.82
CA PRO A 49 -6.57 -9.54 12.84
C PRO A 49 -5.12 -9.13 13.13
N ALA A 50 -4.76 -9.11 14.42
CA ALA A 50 -3.50 -8.62 14.97
C ALA A 50 -2.22 -9.29 14.40
N TRP A 51 -2.34 -10.44 13.73
CA TRP A 51 -1.20 -11.14 13.12
C TRP A 51 -0.56 -10.37 11.95
N ARG A 52 -1.31 -9.48 11.28
CA ARG A 52 -0.74 -8.54 10.28
C ARG A 52 0.33 -7.63 10.91
N TYR A 53 0.16 -7.25 12.18
CA TYR A 53 1.13 -6.48 12.97
C TYR A 53 2.22 -7.36 13.58
N ALA A 54 1.97 -8.66 13.77
CA ALA A 54 2.98 -9.59 14.28
C ALA A 54 4.13 -9.80 13.28
N LEU A 55 3.89 -9.72 11.96
CA LEU A 55 4.96 -9.84 10.95
C LEU A 55 5.93 -8.65 10.99
N LEU A 56 5.43 -7.46 11.34
CA LEU A 56 6.23 -6.26 11.59
C LEU A 56 6.83 -6.27 13.02
N GLY A 57 6.10 -6.76 14.02
CA GLY A 57 6.53 -6.79 15.42
C GLY A 57 7.54 -7.90 15.77
N MET A 58 7.65 -8.98 15.01
CA MET A 58 8.51 -10.14 15.34
C MET A 58 10.01 -9.85 15.38
N ILE A 59 10.47 -8.71 14.86
CA ILE A 59 11.90 -8.33 14.87
C ILE A 59 12.26 -7.47 16.11
N THR A 60 11.31 -7.09 16.96
CA THR A 60 11.47 -5.88 17.79
C THR A 60 11.93 -6.07 19.24
N LYS A 61 11.77 -7.25 19.87
CA LYS A 61 12.03 -7.35 21.31
C LYS A 61 13.51 -7.23 21.74
N PRO A 62 14.52 -7.69 20.98
CA PRO A 62 15.91 -7.44 21.34
C PRO A 62 16.49 -6.15 20.74
N LEU A 63 15.86 -5.54 19.73
CA LEU A 63 16.53 -4.63 18.79
C LEU A 63 16.20 -3.13 18.91
N ARG A 64 15.33 -2.69 19.84
CA ARG A 64 14.98 -1.26 20.06
C ARG A 64 14.62 -0.49 18.77
N LEU A 65 13.97 -1.15 17.81
CA LEU A 65 13.48 -0.50 16.57
C LEU A 65 12.04 -0.03 16.78
N GLY A 66 11.86 1.27 17.08
CA GLY A 66 10.58 1.93 17.34
C GLY A 66 9.62 1.95 16.13
N VAL A 67 10.17 1.78 14.92
CA VAL A 67 9.51 1.82 13.61
C VAL A 67 8.38 0.80 13.46
N LEU A 68 8.36 -0.24 14.29
CA LEU A 68 7.50 -1.40 14.12
C LEU A 68 6.55 -1.60 15.31
N LYS A 69 6.25 -0.51 16.04
CA LYS A 69 5.16 -0.53 17.01
C LYS A 69 3.88 -1.01 16.32
N PRO A 70 3.11 -1.95 16.93
CA PRO A 70 1.82 -2.32 16.41
C PRO A 70 0.94 -1.07 16.39
N VAL A 71 0.56 -0.63 15.20
CA VAL A 71 -0.39 0.47 15.03
C VAL A 71 -1.74 -0.03 15.56
N PRO A 72 -2.40 0.70 16.47
CA PRO A 72 -3.67 0.26 17.03
C PRO A 72 -4.75 0.27 15.95
N ASN A 73 -5.25 -0.91 15.60
CA ASN A 73 -6.33 -1.05 14.62
C ASN A 73 -7.69 -0.75 15.23
N LEU A 74 -8.15 0.46 14.96
CA LEU A 74 -9.47 0.94 15.29
C LEU A 74 -10.45 0.51 14.19
N GLY A 75 -10.70 -0.79 14.03
CA GLY A 75 -11.75 -1.29 13.13
C GLY A 75 -13.12 -0.65 13.45
N GLY A 76 -14.04 -0.70 12.49
CA GLY A 76 -15.35 -0.03 12.60
C GLY A 76 -15.35 1.40 12.02
N GLU A 77 -16.22 2.27 12.53
CA GLU A 77 -16.39 3.66 12.07
C GLU A 77 -15.09 4.49 12.14
N LYS A 78 -14.22 4.17 13.10
CA LYS A 78 -12.92 4.84 13.22
C LYS A 78 -12.01 4.58 12.02
N ALA A 79 -11.99 3.35 11.48
CA ALA A 79 -11.21 3.04 10.27
C ALA A 79 -11.73 3.81 9.05
N ILE A 80 -13.05 3.97 8.94
CA ILE A 80 -13.69 4.79 7.90
C ILE A 80 -13.24 6.26 8.02
N SER A 81 -13.24 6.82 9.23
CA SER A 81 -12.80 8.20 9.44
C SER A 81 -11.31 8.41 9.16
N VAL A 82 -10.47 7.43 9.50
CA VAL A 82 -9.03 7.45 9.23
C VAL A 82 -8.77 7.39 7.73
N GLU A 83 -9.44 6.46 7.04
CA GLU A 83 -9.29 6.30 5.59
C GLU A 83 -9.76 7.56 4.84
N GLU A 84 -10.90 8.14 5.22
CA GLU A 84 -11.37 9.41 4.66
C GLU A 84 -10.30 10.50 4.81
N LYS A 85 -9.79 10.70 6.02
CA LYS A 85 -8.77 11.71 6.32
C LYS A 85 -7.52 11.49 5.46
N ARG A 86 -6.98 10.26 5.42
CA ARG A 86 -5.77 9.93 4.65
C ARG A 86 -5.97 10.13 3.15
N LEU A 87 -7.12 9.72 2.60
CA LEU A 87 -7.44 9.95 1.19
C LEU A 87 -7.47 11.44 0.85
N ARG A 88 -8.12 12.26 1.69
CA ARG A 88 -8.17 13.72 1.49
C ARG A 88 -6.79 14.37 1.59
N GLU A 89 -5.99 13.98 2.57
CA GLU A 89 -4.61 14.48 2.74
C GLU A 89 -3.72 14.13 1.54
N LEU A 90 -3.75 12.88 1.08
CA LEU A 90 -2.97 12.42 -0.06
C LEU A 90 -3.42 13.10 -1.35
N LYS A 91 -4.74 13.25 -1.56
CA LYS A 91 -5.28 13.98 -2.72
C LYS A 91 -4.85 15.45 -2.69
N ALA A 92 -4.89 16.10 -1.53
CA ALA A 92 -4.45 17.49 -1.36
C ALA A 92 -2.93 17.65 -1.62
N ALA A 93 -2.11 16.64 -1.31
CA ALA A 93 -0.70 16.58 -1.69
C ALA A 93 -0.48 16.24 -3.18
N GLY A 94 -1.54 16.08 -3.98
CA GLY A 94 -1.48 15.71 -5.38
C GLY A 94 -0.98 14.29 -5.61
N ILE A 95 -1.23 13.38 -4.68
CA ILE A 95 -1.02 11.94 -4.86
C ILE A 95 -2.25 11.35 -5.54
N SER A 96 -2.03 10.45 -6.50
CA SER A 96 -3.13 9.75 -7.17
C SER A 96 -3.74 8.70 -6.24
N VAL A 97 -4.94 8.98 -5.76
CA VAL A 97 -5.76 8.13 -4.88
C VAL A 97 -7.23 8.26 -5.30
N PRO A 98 -8.11 7.32 -4.94
CA PRO A 98 -9.54 7.47 -5.15
C PRO A 98 -10.07 8.74 -4.48
N GLU A 99 -10.95 9.45 -5.15
CA GLU A 99 -11.61 10.62 -4.58
C GLU A 99 -12.76 10.19 -3.68
N VAL A 100 -12.88 10.81 -2.51
CA VAL A 100 -14.02 10.59 -1.61
C VAL A 100 -15.20 11.41 -2.13
N LEU A 101 -16.14 10.74 -2.79
CA LEU A 101 -17.34 11.35 -3.38
C LEU A 101 -18.43 11.62 -2.34
N ALA A 102 -18.59 10.69 -1.38
CA ALA A 102 -19.48 10.84 -0.23
C ALA A 102 -18.97 10.02 0.95
N HIS A 103 -19.42 10.39 2.15
CA HIS A 103 -19.08 9.71 3.39
C HIS A 103 -20.29 9.64 4.33
N GLN A 104 -20.32 8.62 5.17
CA GLN A 104 -21.23 8.47 6.31
C GLN A 104 -20.48 7.73 7.43
N ALA A 105 -21.07 7.60 8.62
CA ALA A 105 -20.41 7.06 9.81
C ALA A 105 -19.72 5.69 9.58
N ASP A 106 -20.35 4.80 8.81
CA ASP A 106 -19.92 3.43 8.59
C ASP A 106 -19.55 3.12 7.13
N ALA A 107 -19.49 4.10 6.23
CA ALA A 107 -19.16 3.85 4.82
C ALA A 107 -18.60 5.07 4.07
N LEU A 108 -17.77 4.79 3.05
CA LEU A 108 -17.27 5.75 2.07
C LEU A 108 -17.70 5.37 0.66
N MET A 109 -18.02 6.38 -0.15
CA MET A 109 -18.11 6.27 -1.60
C MET A 109 -16.85 6.85 -2.23
N LEU A 110 -16.17 6.05 -3.04
CA LEU A 110 -14.91 6.37 -3.68
C LEU A 110 -15.07 6.39 -5.20
N SER A 111 -14.35 7.28 -5.88
CA SER A 111 -14.26 7.26 -7.34
C SER A 111 -13.59 5.98 -7.84
N HIS A 112 -13.90 5.57 -9.07
CA HIS A 112 -13.14 4.53 -9.74
C HIS A 112 -11.70 4.99 -10.02
N LEU A 113 -10.77 4.03 -10.05
CA LEU A 113 -9.43 4.19 -10.57
C LEU A 113 -9.21 3.21 -11.71
N ASP A 114 -8.72 3.71 -12.83
CA ASP A 114 -8.41 2.91 -14.00
C ASP A 114 -7.17 2.03 -13.80
N GLY A 115 -7.04 1.05 -14.69
CA GLY A 115 -5.87 0.19 -14.78
C GLY A 115 -6.02 -1.12 -14.02
N LYS A 116 -4.88 -1.72 -13.66
CA LYS A 116 -4.81 -3.02 -13.00
C LYS A 116 -3.96 -2.97 -11.76
N GLN A 117 -4.15 -3.95 -10.88
CA GLN A 117 -3.30 -4.10 -9.70
C GLN A 117 -1.83 -4.29 -10.12
N LEU A 118 -0.94 -3.58 -9.41
CA LEU A 118 0.46 -3.50 -9.76
C LEU A 118 1.17 -4.85 -9.60
N ASP A 119 0.81 -5.65 -8.59
CA ASP A 119 1.35 -7.00 -8.42
C ASP A 119 1.09 -7.90 -9.64
N THR A 120 -0.12 -7.83 -10.18
CA THR A 120 -0.54 -8.55 -11.39
C THR A 120 0.26 -8.07 -12.60
N GLN A 121 0.44 -6.75 -12.75
CA GLN A 121 1.25 -6.21 -13.84
C GLN A 121 2.73 -6.60 -13.71
N ILE A 122 3.30 -6.54 -12.51
CA ILE A 122 4.67 -6.98 -12.27
C ILE A 122 4.81 -8.47 -12.60
N GLU A 123 3.86 -9.32 -12.24
CA GLU A 123 3.92 -10.74 -12.58
C GLU A 123 3.90 -10.97 -14.10
N GLN A 124 3.03 -10.25 -14.82
CA GLN A 124 2.94 -10.31 -16.27
C GLN A 124 4.26 -9.91 -16.93
N GLU A 125 4.84 -8.77 -16.53
CA GLU A 125 6.12 -8.29 -17.05
C GLU A 125 7.30 -9.19 -16.66
N ALA A 126 7.29 -9.72 -15.44
CA ALA A 126 8.36 -10.56 -14.93
C ALA A 126 8.49 -11.87 -15.71
N ARG A 127 7.39 -12.42 -16.23
CA ARG A 127 7.40 -13.56 -17.17
C ARG A 127 8.21 -13.25 -18.43
N GLY A 128 8.11 -12.01 -18.93
CA GLY A 128 8.92 -11.47 -20.03
C GLY A 128 10.29 -10.91 -19.62
N LYS A 129 10.71 -11.09 -18.36
CA LYS A 129 11.97 -10.55 -17.80
C LYS A 129 12.07 -9.02 -17.78
N HIS A 130 10.93 -8.34 -17.67
CA HIS A 130 10.85 -6.89 -17.52
C HIS A 130 10.57 -6.49 -16.06
N LEU A 131 11.02 -5.29 -15.69
CA LEU A 131 10.85 -4.68 -14.36
C LEU A 131 10.20 -3.30 -14.45
N THR A 132 9.56 -2.97 -15.57
CA THR A 132 9.09 -1.61 -15.86
C THR A 132 8.04 -1.16 -14.85
N ALA A 133 7.02 -1.97 -14.61
CA ALA A 133 5.98 -1.69 -13.62
C ALA A 133 6.52 -1.74 -12.19
N TRP A 134 7.43 -2.66 -11.87
CA TRP A 134 8.05 -2.71 -10.55
C TRP A 134 8.84 -1.41 -10.27
N ASN A 135 9.61 -0.94 -11.25
CA ASN A 135 10.33 0.32 -11.13
C ASN A 135 9.37 1.53 -11.09
N ALA A 136 8.24 1.49 -11.82
CA ALA A 136 7.21 2.52 -11.74
C ALA A 136 6.60 2.63 -10.33
N GLY A 137 6.27 1.50 -9.70
CA GLY A 137 5.80 1.48 -8.30
C GLY A 137 6.85 2.00 -7.32
N LEU A 138 8.10 1.55 -7.48
CA LEU A 138 9.23 2.03 -6.67
C LEU A 138 9.41 3.56 -6.78
N ASN A 139 9.28 4.11 -7.99
CA ASN A 139 9.37 5.55 -8.21
C ASN A 139 8.18 6.31 -7.65
N ALA A 140 6.97 5.80 -7.84
CA ALA A 140 5.76 6.43 -7.32
C ALA A 140 5.75 6.53 -5.79
N ILE A 141 6.22 5.49 -5.08
CA ILE A 141 6.37 5.54 -3.62
C ILE A 141 7.38 6.63 -3.22
N GLY A 142 8.50 6.73 -3.92
CA GLY A 142 9.48 7.79 -3.66
C GLY A 142 8.89 9.20 -3.86
N GLU A 143 7.97 9.35 -4.80
CA GLU A 143 7.27 10.61 -5.05
C GLU A 143 6.29 10.99 -3.95
N VAL A 144 5.61 10.00 -3.38
CA VAL A 144 4.81 10.19 -2.16
C VAL A 144 5.72 10.67 -1.03
N HIS A 145 6.88 10.05 -0.85
CA HIS A 145 7.81 10.38 0.23
C HIS A 145 8.42 11.77 0.10
N ARG A 146 8.82 12.18 -1.12
CA ARG A 146 9.32 13.53 -1.40
C ARG A 146 8.29 14.64 -1.13
N LYS A 147 7.00 14.30 -1.17
CA LYS A 147 5.90 15.21 -0.81
C LYS A 147 5.59 15.23 0.70
N GLY A 148 6.44 14.60 1.52
CA GLY A 148 6.25 14.52 2.97
C GLY A 148 5.10 13.61 3.39
N GLN A 149 4.68 12.68 2.51
CA GLN A 149 3.59 11.74 2.75
C GLN A 149 4.10 10.31 2.91
N PHE A 150 3.20 9.42 3.32
CA PHE A 150 3.42 7.97 3.45
C PHE A 150 2.11 7.21 3.13
N LEU A 151 2.17 5.89 2.92
CA LEU A 151 1.04 5.07 2.47
C LEU A 151 0.55 4.07 3.53
N SER A 152 1.39 3.73 4.51
CA SER A 152 1.16 2.74 5.59
C SER A 152 1.14 1.29 5.12
N GLN A 153 0.48 1.01 3.99
CA GLN A 153 0.32 -0.32 3.40
C GLN A 153 0.74 -0.33 1.93
N ALA A 154 1.97 0.11 1.62
CA ALA A 154 2.54 0.14 0.27
C ALA A 154 2.84 -1.26 -0.33
N PHE A 155 1.95 -2.23 -0.14
CA PHE A 155 2.02 -3.54 -0.81
C PHE A 155 1.60 -3.39 -2.28
N ALA A 156 2.26 -4.10 -3.19
CA ALA A 156 1.95 -3.99 -4.62
C ALA A 156 0.48 -4.31 -4.99
N ARG A 157 -0.23 -5.12 -4.20
CA ARG A 157 -1.67 -5.40 -4.37
C ARG A 157 -2.58 -4.19 -4.09
N ASN A 158 -2.09 -3.21 -3.32
CA ASN A 158 -2.79 -1.98 -2.94
C ASN A 158 -2.37 -0.81 -3.84
N ILE A 159 -1.75 -1.09 -4.98
CA ILE A 159 -1.29 -0.11 -5.96
C ILE A 159 -1.91 -0.46 -7.30
N MET A 160 -2.40 0.54 -8.03
CA MET A 160 -2.94 0.43 -9.37
C MET A 160 -1.98 1.06 -10.38
N ILE A 161 -1.92 0.49 -11.58
CA ILE A 161 -1.17 1.05 -12.70
C ILE A 161 -2.03 1.09 -13.96
N SER A 162 -2.09 2.27 -14.59
CA SER A 162 -2.72 2.50 -15.89
C SER A 162 -1.72 3.20 -16.82
N GLY A 163 -1.15 2.46 -17.76
CA GLY A 163 -0.02 2.96 -18.55
C GLY A 163 1.19 3.29 -17.67
N LYS A 164 1.47 4.59 -17.49
CA LYS A 164 2.54 5.10 -16.61
C LYS A 164 2.01 5.64 -15.28
N ASP A 165 0.70 5.82 -15.15
CA ASP A 165 0.10 6.43 -13.99
C ASP A 165 -0.06 5.39 -12.88
N VAL A 166 0.47 5.72 -11.70
CA VAL A 166 0.43 4.86 -10.52
C VAL A 166 -0.47 5.52 -9.48
N SER A 167 -1.41 4.75 -8.96
CA SER A 167 -2.37 5.21 -7.94
C SER A 167 -2.38 4.27 -6.75
N PHE A 168 -2.72 4.79 -5.58
CA PHE A 168 -2.63 4.06 -4.32
C PHE A 168 -4.02 3.86 -3.71
N LEU A 169 -4.22 2.69 -3.11
CA LEU A 169 -5.46 2.26 -2.49
C LEU A 169 -5.22 1.91 -1.02
N ASP A 170 -6.32 1.79 -0.28
CA ASP A 170 -6.39 1.05 0.99
C ASP A 170 -5.59 1.69 2.14
N PHE A 171 -6.14 2.78 2.70
CA PHE A 171 -5.51 3.60 3.74
C PHE A 171 -6.15 3.41 5.12
N GLU A 172 -6.35 2.16 5.52
CA GLU A 172 -7.05 1.82 6.77
C GLU A 172 -6.23 2.12 8.04
N ASP A 173 -4.92 2.37 7.91
CA ASP A 173 -4.00 2.57 9.03
C ASP A 173 -3.32 3.95 8.99
N ASP A 174 -3.29 4.63 10.14
CA ASP A 174 -2.50 5.85 10.37
C ASP A 174 -1.42 5.63 11.46
N PRO A 175 -0.23 5.13 11.08
CA PRO A 175 0.90 4.98 11.99
C PRO A 175 1.45 6.29 12.56
N SER A 176 1.11 7.45 11.99
CA SER A 176 1.71 8.72 12.40
C SER A 176 1.31 9.14 13.83
N GLU A 177 0.30 8.50 14.41
CA GLU A 177 -0.05 8.65 15.83
C GLU A 177 1.09 8.20 16.77
N VAL A 178 1.95 7.29 16.32
CA VAL A 178 2.98 6.65 17.17
C VAL A 178 4.37 6.53 16.54
N LEU A 179 4.49 6.84 15.24
CA LEU A 179 5.72 6.78 14.45
C LEU A 179 6.08 8.15 13.86
N THR A 180 7.37 8.40 13.64
CA THR A 180 7.83 9.56 12.89
C THR A 180 7.57 9.39 11.39
N LEU A 181 7.61 10.49 10.62
CA LEU A 181 7.48 10.42 9.16
C LEU A 181 8.53 9.49 8.52
N ALA A 182 9.79 9.55 8.97
CA ALA A 182 10.85 8.70 8.46
C ALA A 182 10.54 7.20 8.72
N GLU A 183 10.04 6.87 9.92
CA GLU A 183 9.61 5.52 10.25
C GLU A 183 8.44 5.05 9.36
N CYS A 184 7.44 5.91 9.13
CA CYS A 184 6.33 5.62 8.22
C CYS A 184 6.82 5.36 6.78
N GLN A 185 7.71 6.20 6.27
CA GLN A 185 8.27 6.06 4.93
C GLN A 185 9.15 4.81 4.79
N SER A 186 9.97 4.49 5.80
CA SER A 186 10.72 3.23 5.84
C SER A 186 9.81 2.00 5.79
N ARG A 187 8.65 2.04 6.47
CA ARG A 187 7.67 0.95 6.41
C ARG A 187 7.10 0.74 5.01
N ASP A 188 6.81 1.81 4.28
CA ASP A 188 6.32 1.70 2.90
C ASP A 188 7.32 0.94 2.02
N TRP A 189 8.61 1.28 2.11
CA TRP A 189 9.66 0.55 1.38
C TRP A 189 9.69 -0.93 1.73
N LEU A 190 9.69 -1.25 3.03
CA LEU A 190 9.70 -2.63 3.50
C LEU A 190 8.46 -3.41 3.02
N CYS A 191 7.27 -2.80 3.05
CA CYS A 191 6.03 -3.40 2.54
C CYS A 191 6.11 -3.69 1.05
N TYR A 192 6.59 -2.73 0.25
CA TYR A 192 6.70 -2.87 -1.20
C TYR A 192 7.68 -3.98 -1.59
N LEU A 193 8.89 -3.95 -1.02
CA LEU A 193 9.93 -4.94 -1.26
C LEU A 193 9.45 -6.33 -0.82
N HIS A 194 8.94 -6.45 0.41
CA HIS A 194 8.42 -7.72 0.93
C HIS A 194 7.32 -8.33 0.06
N SER A 195 6.38 -7.51 -0.44
CA SER A 195 5.28 -8.01 -1.29
C SER A 195 5.72 -8.47 -2.68
N THR A 196 6.88 -8.02 -3.17
CA THR A 196 7.32 -8.25 -4.55
C THR A 196 8.51 -9.21 -4.66
N SER A 197 9.41 -9.28 -3.67
CA SER A 197 10.67 -10.02 -3.78
C SER A 197 10.51 -11.51 -4.12
N LEU A 198 9.52 -12.22 -3.55
CA LEU A 198 9.34 -13.65 -3.86
C LEU A 198 8.98 -13.88 -5.33
N MET A 199 8.13 -13.02 -5.89
CA MET A 199 7.76 -13.07 -7.30
C MET A 199 8.98 -12.76 -8.18
N LEU A 200 9.75 -11.72 -7.84
CA LEU A 200 10.96 -11.38 -8.59
C LEU A 200 12.00 -12.51 -8.54
N LYS A 201 12.17 -13.15 -7.38
CA LYS A 201 13.02 -14.35 -7.22
C LYS A 201 12.54 -15.50 -8.10
N LYS A 202 11.24 -15.80 -8.10
CA LYS A 202 10.63 -16.84 -8.95
C LYS A 202 10.94 -16.64 -10.44
N TYR A 203 10.97 -15.40 -10.90
CA TYR A 203 11.26 -15.07 -12.30
C TYR A 203 12.73 -14.71 -12.57
N GLY A 204 13.65 -14.90 -11.60
CA GLY A 204 15.08 -14.65 -11.80
C GLY A 204 15.43 -13.18 -12.02
N LEU A 205 14.66 -12.26 -11.45
CA LEU A 205 14.84 -10.80 -11.58
C LEU A 205 15.36 -10.14 -10.30
N LEU A 206 15.60 -10.92 -9.24
CA LEU A 206 15.92 -10.40 -7.91
C LEU A 206 17.18 -9.54 -7.90
N GLU A 207 18.23 -9.93 -8.63
CA GLU A 207 19.49 -9.20 -8.71
C GLU A 207 19.34 -7.85 -9.43
N ARG A 208 18.64 -7.82 -10.56
CA ARG A 208 18.33 -6.58 -11.29
C ARG A 208 17.45 -5.65 -10.45
N ALA A 209 16.50 -6.19 -9.71
CA ALA A 209 15.68 -5.43 -8.79
C ALA A 209 16.48 -4.90 -7.58
N ALA A 210 17.46 -5.68 -7.10
CA ALA A 210 18.34 -5.25 -6.02
C ALA A 210 19.23 -4.07 -6.42
N ALA A 211 19.75 -4.05 -7.65
CA ALA A 211 20.48 -2.89 -8.18
C ALA A 211 19.62 -1.62 -8.23
N LEU A 212 18.41 -1.72 -8.80
CA LEU A 212 17.46 -0.60 -8.83
C LEU A 212 17.05 -0.12 -7.43
N TRP A 213 16.87 -1.06 -6.50
CA TRP A 213 16.58 -0.74 -5.10
C TRP A 213 17.76 -0.03 -4.43
N HIS A 214 18.98 -0.50 -4.64
CA HIS A 214 20.20 0.14 -4.13
C HIS A 214 20.28 1.60 -4.59
N ASP A 215 20.16 1.84 -5.90
CA ASP A 215 20.17 3.20 -6.46
C ASP A 215 19.06 4.07 -5.85
N LYS A 216 17.85 3.51 -5.70
CA LYS A 216 16.73 4.24 -5.08
C LYS A 216 17.01 4.58 -3.62
N LEU A 217 17.56 3.64 -2.86
CA LEU A 217 17.85 3.83 -1.44
C LEU A 217 18.87 4.96 -1.24
N LEU A 218 19.90 5.05 -2.07
CA LEU A 218 20.90 6.13 -2.03
C LEU A 218 20.32 7.52 -2.27
N THR A 219 19.17 7.62 -2.95
CA THR A 219 18.47 8.91 -3.13
C THR A 219 17.61 9.33 -1.94
N GLN A 220 17.47 8.47 -0.92
CA GLN A 220 16.66 8.76 0.27
C GLN A 220 17.49 9.47 1.35
N PRO A 221 16.86 10.23 2.26
CA PRO A 221 17.53 10.76 3.45
C PRO A 221 18.25 9.67 4.27
N ASP A 222 19.39 10.00 4.86
CA ASP A 222 20.23 9.07 5.65
C ASP A 222 19.45 8.32 6.74
N GLU A 223 18.50 9.01 7.38
CA GLU A 223 17.64 8.39 8.40
C GLU A 223 16.81 7.23 7.81
N ILE A 224 16.21 7.41 6.63
CA ILE A 224 15.44 6.36 5.95
C ILE A 224 16.35 5.23 5.50
N GLN A 225 17.53 5.55 4.95
CA GLN A 225 18.53 4.56 4.57
C GLN A 225 18.91 3.68 5.78
N TYR A 226 19.20 4.31 6.91
CA TYR A 226 19.52 3.64 8.16
C TYR A 226 18.36 2.77 8.65
N LEU A 227 17.14 3.31 8.74
CA LEU A 227 15.99 2.58 9.25
C LEU A 227 15.65 1.33 8.41
N VAL A 228 15.69 1.45 7.08
CA VAL A 228 15.41 0.31 6.19
C VAL A 228 16.50 -0.76 6.29
N THR A 229 17.77 -0.37 6.24
CA THR A 229 18.90 -1.32 6.34
C THR A 229 18.95 -2.02 7.69
N GLN A 230 18.75 -1.29 8.80
CA GLN A 230 18.72 -1.88 10.15
C GLN A 230 17.58 -2.88 10.31
N THR A 231 16.42 -2.60 9.72
CA THR A 231 15.27 -3.52 9.77
C THR A 231 15.53 -4.82 9.01
N ALA A 232 16.30 -4.76 7.92
CA ALA A 232 16.65 -5.95 7.13
C ALA A 232 17.75 -6.82 7.77
N LYS A 233 18.64 -6.25 8.59
CA LYS A 233 19.81 -6.96 9.16
C LYS A 233 19.47 -8.30 9.83
N PRO A 234 18.46 -8.40 10.73
CA PRO A 234 18.19 -9.64 11.46
C PRO A 234 17.74 -10.80 10.57
N ILE A 235 17.19 -10.50 9.39
CA ILE A 235 16.69 -11.51 8.44
C ILE A 235 17.71 -11.84 7.35
N ARG A 236 18.87 -11.17 7.27
CA ARG A 236 19.87 -11.36 6.21
C ARG A 236 20.32 -12.80 6.04
N TRP A 237 20.51 -13.54 7.15
CA TRP A 237 20.93 -14.95 7.10
C TRP A 237 19.94 -15.85 6.32
N MET A 238 18.69 -15.41 6.17
CA MET A 238 17.62 -16.15 5.51
C MET A 238 17.71 -16.12 3.98
N HIS A 239 18.59 -15.31 3.38
CA HIS A 239 18.67 -15.14 1.92
C HIS A 239 18.87 -16.47 1.16
N SER A 240 19.58 -17.42 1.77
CA SER A 240 19.89 -18.73 1.19
C SER A 240 18.72 -19.74 1.30
N LEU A 241 17.66 -19.41 2.04
CA LEU A 241 16.50 -20.30 2.18
C LEU A 241 15.68 -20.33 0.87
N SER A 242 15.47 -21.54 0.35
CA SER A 242 14.76 -21.78 -0.91
C SER A 242 13.94 -23.07 -0.94
N HIS A 243 14.04 -23.91 0.10
CA HIS A 243 13.46 -25.25 0.08
C HIS A 243 11.92 -25.23 0.19
N SER A 244 11.24 -26.10 -0.56
CA SER A 244 9.77 -26.15 -0.65
C SER A 244 9.08 -26.58 0.65
N ARG A 245 9.82 -27.15 1.61
CA ARG A 245 9.33 -27.48 2.95
C ARG A 245 9.04 -26.23 3.79
N TRP A 246 9.57 -25.08 3.41
CA TRP A 246 9.29 -23.81 4.08
C TRP A 246 7.94 -23.24 3.61
N GLY A 247 7.13 -22.77 4.55
CA GLY A 247 5.86 -22.11 4.25
C GLY A 247 6.05 -20.85 3.40
N ARG A 248 5.00 -20.44 2.68
CA ARG A 248 5.05 -19.31 1.74
C ARG A 248 5.57 -18.02 2.37
N ASP A 249 5.22 -17.74 3.63
CA ASP A 249 5.67 -16.52 4.32
C ASP A 249 7.16 -16.56 4.67
N MET A 250 7.69 -17.74 5.00
CA MET A 250 9.13 -17.93 5.18
C MET A 250 9.89 -17.68 3.87
N LEU A 251 9.35 -18.18 2.74
CA LEU A 251 9.93 -17.95 1.42
C LEU A 251 9.85 -16.47 1.00
N ARG A 252 8.81 -15.73 1.40
CA ARG A 252 8.74 -14.27 1.20
C ARG A 252 9.83 -13.55 1.99
N LEU A 253 10.01 -13.91 3.26
CA LEU A 253 11.03 -13.31 4.11
C LEU A 253 12.45 -13.62 3.59
N ALA A 254 12.70 -14.85 3.15
CA ALA A 254 13.94 -15.24 2.50
C ALA A 254 14.19 -14.49 1.19
N ALA A 255 13.15 -14.23 0.40
CA ALA A 255 13.28 -13.50 -0.86
C ALA A 255 13.62 -12.03 -0.64
N VAL A 256 12.96 -11.35 0.32
CA VAL A 256 13.31 -9.96 0.65
C VAL A 256 14.68 -9.86 1.32
N ALA A 257 15.05 -10.81 2.17
CA ALA A 257 16.42 -10.93 2.69
C ALA A 257 17.45 -11.09 1.56
N GLY A 258 17.12 -11.89 0.53
CA GLY A 258 17.93 -12.02 -0.67
C GLY A 258 18.05 -10.74 -1.48
N LEU A 259 16.98 -9.95 -1.60
CA LEU A 259 17.03 -8.64 -2.24
C LEU A 259 17.98 -7.71 -1.49
N PHE A 260 17.87 -7.62 -0.16
CA PHE A 260 18.78 -6.80 0.65
C PHE A 260 20.23 -7.28 0.58
N TYR A 261 20.46 -8.59 0.67
CA TYR A 261 21.79 -9.17 0.53
C TYR A 261 22.44 -8.79 -0.82
N LEU A 262 21.69 -8.90 -1.92
CA LEU A 262 22.20 -8.53 -3.25
C LEU A 262 22.42 -7.02 -3.37
N ALA A 263 21.56 -6.19 -2.78
CA ALA A 263 21.70 -4.73 -2.79
C ALA A 263 22.92 -4.27 -1.98
N ASP A 264 23.27 -5.01 -0.92
CA ASP A 264 24.47 -4.74 -0.11
C ASP A 264 25.77 -4.98 -0.89
N LEU A 265 25.77 -5.85 -1.92
CA LEU A 265 26.94 -6.13 -2.75
C LEU A 265 27.30 -4.98 -3.71
N TYR A 266 26.42 -3.98 -3.86
CA TYR A 266 26.66 -2.77 -4.66
C TYR A 266 27.28 -1.63 -3.85
N PHE A 267 27.36 -1.76 -2.52
CA PHE A 267 28.14 -0.87 -1.65
C PHE A 267 29.60 -1.30 -1.59
#